data_AF-I6LKX0-F1
#
_entry.id   AF-I6LKX0-F1
#
_cell.length_a   1.000
_cell.length_b   1.000
_cell.length_c   1.000
_cell.angle_alpha   90.00
_cell.angle_beta   90.00
_cell.angle_gamma   90.00
#
_symmetry.space_group_name_H-M   'P 1'
#
loop_
_entity.id
_entity.type
_entity.pdbx_description
1 polymer ?
#
loop_
_entity_poly.entity_id
_entity_poly.type
_entity_poly.pdbx_seq_one_letter_code
_entity_poly.pdbx_strand_id
1 'polypeptide(L)'
;MQSLIILVLAALFYVAPGRAVDCSQGDISHLQDEVNFLKANLSAVWEKLHEDDIRDGAVSAEEEEDHPVKSVVRETRNHRVNLDFYLDIPDHPTPHKAEENHAVQTPDDHEMHYAHCEMEPNTHLVSYLHHKVHGSIHMVQEGHGDVHMEVMLTGFNTSEDFASHHHGLHMHEYGDLSEGCGSVGELYHNEHAPDHANPGDLGDVVDDMNGNVNANLTFDWFQIGLADGILGRSLVFLQGDHNQEQSEQIACCIIGRASVSDHH
;
A
#
# COMPACT_ATOMS: atom_id res chain seq x y z
N MET A 1 -16.85 -17.69 -42.13
CA MET A 1 -17.47 -17.91 -40.81
C MET A 1 -16.32 -17.96 -39.81
N GLN A 2 -16.12 -16.94 -38.98
CA GLN A 2 -16.87 -16.64 -37.74
C GLN A 2 -16.50 -17.63 -36.62
N SER A 3 -16.20 -17.23 -35.37
CA SER A 3 -16.16 -15.90 -34.75
C SER A 3 -15.45 -15.91 -33.38
N LEU A 4 -15.29 -14.70 -32.80
CA LEU A 4 -14.97 -14.38 -31.38
C LEU A 4 -13.51 -14.64 -30.93
N ILE A 5 -12.89 -13.90 -29.98
CA ILE A 5 -13.28 -12.68 -29.22
C ILE A 5 -12.09 -11.69 -29.19
N ILE A 6 -12.27 -10.40 -29.55
CA ILE A 6 -11.64 -9.21 -28.89
C ILE A 6 -12.64 -8.04 -29.04
N LEU A 7 -12.87 -7.29 -27.96
CA LEU A 7 -13.80 -6.16 -27.85
C LEU A 7 -13.11 -5.07 -27.01
N VAL A 8 -13.51 -3.79 -27.16
CA VAL A 8 -13.03 -2.61 -26.39
C VAL A 8 -11.64 -2.10 -26.85
N LEU A 9 -11.41 -0.84 -27.23
CA LEU A 9 -12.30 0.31 -27.51
C LEU A 9 -11.63 1.22 -28.55
N ALA A 10 -12.39 1.72 -29.53
CA ALA A 10 -11.92 2.77 -30.45
C ALA A 10 -12.58 4.11 -30.09
N ALA A 11 -11.85 4.98 -29.41
CA ALA A 11 -12.26 6.37 -29.18
C ALA A 11 -11.77 7.26 -30.34
N LEU A 12 -12.63 7.44 -31.35
CA LEU A 12 -12.38 8.38 -32.45
C LEU A 12 -12.48 9.82 -31.95
N PHE A 13 -11.37 10.56 -32.00
CA PHE A 13 -11.35 12.00 -31.77
C PHE A 13 -12.19 12.72 -32.84
N TYR A 14 -13.38 13.21 -32.45
CA TYR A 14 -14.17 14.12 -33.27
C TYR A 14 -13.94 15.56 -32.81
N VAL A 15 -12.93 16.22 -33.39
CA VAL A 15 -12.58 17.62 -33.05
C VAL A 15 -13.03 18.54 -34.18
N ALA A 16 -14.04 19.38 -33.90
CA ALA A 16 -14.36 20.54 -34.73
C ALA A 16 -13.33 21.66 -34.50
N PRO A 17 -13.03 22.50 -35.51
CA PRO A 17 -11.84 23.36 -35.48
C PRO A 17 -12.05 24.62 -34.64
N GLY A 18 -11.15 24.89 -33.68
CA GLY A 18 -11.17 26.12 -32.91
C GLY A 18 -9.95 26.31 -32.02
N ARG A 19 -9.04 27.20 -32.43
CA ARG A 19 -7.80 27.64 -31.74
C ARG A 19 -6.73 26.57 -31.52
N ALA A 20 -5.62 26.72 -32.26
CA ALA A 20 -4.34 26.18 -31.85
C ALA A 20 -3.90 26.87 -30.54
N VAL A 21 -3.65 26.06 -29.51
CA VAL A 21 -2.75 26.46 -28.40
C VAL A 21 -1.36 26.03 -28.84
N ASP A 22 -0.46 26.99 -28.98
CA ASP A 22 0.93 26.77 -29.35
C ASP A 22 1.70 26.26 -28.12
N CYS A 23 1.58 24.96 -27.84
CA CYS A 23 2.49 24.27 -26.94
C CYS A 23 3.79 24.04 -27.70
N SER A 24 4.77 24.90 -27.43
CA SER A 24 6.15 24.71 -27.88
C SER A 24 6.63 23.31 -27.50
N GLN A 25 7.30 22.64 -28.44
CA GLN A 25 7.90 21.32 -28.19
C GLN A 25 9.12 21.45 -27.27
N GLY A 26 8.84 21.53 -25.95
CA GLY A 26 9.80 21.30 -24.88
C GLY A 26 9.82 19.81 -24.52
N ASP A 27 11.03 19.26 -24.40
CA ASP A 27 11.37 17.85 -24.17
C ASP A 27 10.37 16.99 -23.36
N ILE A 28 9.43 16.36 -24.07
CA ILE A 28 8.67 15.18 -23.58
C ILE A 28 9.49 13.88 -23.77
N SER A 29 10.62 13.96 -24.50
CA SER A 29 11.60 12.90 -24.72
C SER A 29 12.02 12.20 -23.42
N HIS A 30 12.40 12.95 -22.39
CA HIS A 30 12.83 12.41 -21.09
C HIS A 30 11.73 11.61 -20.39
N LEU A 31 10.49 12.09 -20.39
CA LEU A 31 9.36 11.38 -19.81
C LEU A 31 9.00 10.11 -20.61
N GLN A 32 9.15 10.16 -21.94
CA GLN A 32 8.95 9.00 -22.80
C GLN A 32 10.01 7.92 -22.52
N ASP A 33 11.26 8.31 -22.30
CA ASP A 33 12.34 7.38 -21.93
C ASP A 33 12.13 6.77 -20.55
N GLU A 34 11.60 7.52 -19.58
CA GLU A 34 11.25 7.00 -18.24
C GLU A 34 10.07 6.03 -18.29
N VAL A 35 9.02 6.33 -19.07
CA VAL A 35 7.91 5.40 -19.32
C VAL A 35 8.38 4.14 -20.05
N ASN A 36 9.31 4.27 -21.01
CA ASN A 36 9.88 3.13 -21.72
C ASN A 36 10.77 2.27 -20.81
N PHE A 37 11.53 2.88 -19.90
CA PHE A 37 12.35 2.19 -18.90
C PHE A 37 11.50 1.39 -17.90
N LEU A 38 10.42 2.00 -17.37
CA LEU A 38 9.47 1.32 -16.49
C LEU A 38 8.80 0.13 -17.21
N LYS A 39 8.36 0.32 -18.46
CA LYS A 39 7.77 -0.76 -19.26
C LYS A 39 8.74 -1.91 -19.54
N ALA A 40 9.99 -1.61 -19.88
CA ALA A 40 11.00 -2.64 -20.14
C ALA A 40 11.30 -3.47 -18.88
N ASN A 41 11.39 -2.83 -17.70
CA ASN A 41 11.59 -3.54 -16.44
C ASN A 41 10.38 -4.41 -16.06
N LEU A 42 9.15 -3.92 -16.26
CA LEU A 42 7.93 -4.69 -16.00
C LEU A 42 7.80 -5.91 -16.93
N SER A 43 8.15 -5.77 -18.21
CA SER A 43 8.21 -6.91 -19.15
C SER A 43 9.28 -7.93 -18.79
N ALA A 44 10.45 -7.50 -18.28
CA ALA A 44 11.50 -8.41 -17.85
C ALA A 44 11.13 -9.21 -16.57
N VAL A 45 10.33 -8.61 -15.67
CA VAL A 45 9.73 -9.35 -14.54
C VAL A 45 8.73 -10.39 -15.06
N TRP A 46 7.88 -10.02 -16.03
CA TRP A 46 6.91 -10.92 -16.64
C TRP A 46 7.57 -12.11 -17.37
N GLU A 47 8.67 -11.91 -18.09
CA GLU A 47 9.44 -12.98 -18.74
C GLU A 47 10.06 -13.95 -17.73
N LYS A 48 10.65 -13.45 -16.64
CA LYS A 48 11.26 -14.29 -15.59
C LYS A 48 10.22 -15.22 -14.94
N LEU A 49 9.02 -14.70 -14.66
CA LEU A 49 7.88 -15.49 -14.14
C LEU A 49 7.37 -16.58 -15.10
N HIS A 50 7.77 -16.58 -16.38
CA HIS A 50 7.38 -17.59 -17.37
C HIS A 50 8.51 -18.59 -17.72
N GLU A 51 9.75 -18.40 -17.24
CA GLU A 51 10.83 -19.37 -17.42
C GLU A 51 10.84 -20.47 -16.35
N ASP A 52 10.35 -20.19 -15.13
CA ASP A 52 10.41 -21.12 -14.00
C ASP A 52 9.35 -22.25 -14.04
N ASP A 53 8.38 -22.21 -14.96
CA ASP A 53 7.38 -23.28 -15.20
C ASP A 53 7.98 -24.52 -15.92
N ILE A 54 9.29 -24.51 -16.23
CA ILE A 54 9.99 -25.64 -16.85
C ILE A 54 11.34 -25.91 -16.19
N ARG A 55 11.36 -26.41 -14.94
CA ARG A 55 12.51 -27.17 -14.39
C ARG A 55 12.17 -28.10 -13.21
N ASP A 56 11.66 -29.28 -13.53
CA ASP A 56 11.76 -30.44 -12.63
C ASP A 56 13.23 -30.79 -12.33
N GLY A 57 13.62 -30.83 -11.05
CA GLY A 57 14.77 -31.65 -10.61
C GLY A 57 15.69 -31.08 -9.54
N ALA A 58 15.60 -31.67 -8.34
CA ALA A 58 16.59 -31.71 -7.26
C ALA A 58 16.94 -30.37 -6.57
N VAL A 59 16.23 -30.12 -5.46
CA VAL A 59 16.62 -29.12 -4.45
C VAL A 59 17.65 -29.74 -3.49
N SER A 60 18.86 -29.18 -3.47
CA SER A 60 19.70 -29.17 -2.29
C SER A 60 19.41 -27.89 -1.52
N ALA A 61 19.17 -27.99 -0.21
CA ALA A 61 18.96 -26.81 0.63
C ALA A 61 20.24 -25.97 0.70
N GLU A 62 20.25 -24.87 -0.05
CA GLU A 62 21.10 -23.72 0.19
C GLU A 62 20.24 -22.69 0.94
N GLU A 63 20.83 -21.95 1.89
CA GLU A 63 20.11 -20.99 2.73
C GLU A 63 19.57 -19.85 1.85
N GLU A 64 18.26 -19.66 1.85
CA GLU A 64 17.57 -18.63 1.07
C GLU A 64 17.77 -17.27 1.76
N GLU A 65 18.89 -16.61 1.49
CA GLU A 65 19.06 -15.20 1.91
C GLU A 65 18.01 -14.32 1.19
N ASP A 66 17.62 -13.20 1.78
CA ASP A 66 16.65 -12.27 1.18
C ASP A 66 17.26 -11.52 -0.02
N HIS A 67 17.14 -12.10 -1.23
CA HIS A 67 17.68 -11.54 -2.47
C HIS A 67 16.61 -10.69 -3.18
N PRO A 68 16.90 -9.47 -3.65
CA PRO A 68 15.97 -8.77 -4.53
C PRO A 68 15.87 -9.52 -5.86
N VAL A 69 14.65 -9.98 -6.18
CA VAL A 69 14.30 -10.62 -7.47
C VAL A 69 14.70 -9.74 -8.66
N LYS A 70 14.73 -8.41 -8.46
CA LYS A 70 15.39 -7.46 -9.35
C LYS A 70 16.01 -6.28 -8.60
N SER A 71 17.28 -5.98 -8.86
CA SER A 71 17.88 -4.67 -8.56
C SER A 71 17.91 -3.76 -9.80
N VAL A 72 17.59 -2.49 -9.62
CA VAL A 72 17.65 -1.45 -10.66
C VAL A 72 18.46 -0.26 -10.14
N VAL A 73 19.60 0.00 -10.77
CA VAL A 73 20.50 1.11 -10.40
C VAL A 73 20.41 2.23 -11.42
N ARG A 74 20.05 3.44 -10.99
CA ARG A 74 20.11 4.66 -11.82
C ARG A 74 21.18 5.60 -11.27
N GLU A 75 22.25 5.75 -12.04
CA GLU A 75 23.30 6.75 -11.78
C GLU A 75 23.07 8.03 -12.60
N THR A 76 23.19 9.16 -11.93
CA THR A 76 23.27 10.51 -12.51
C THR A 76 24.63 11.11 -12.14
N ARG A 77 24.95 12.31 -12.62
CA ARG A 77 26.23 12.97 -12.28
C ARG A 77 26.42 13.24 -10.78
N ASN A 78 25.34 13.32 -10.01
CA ASN A 78 25.36 13.74 -8.61
C ASN A 78 24.77 12.70 -7.64
N HIS A 79 23.98 11.74 -8.12
CA HIS A 79 23.25 10.78 -7.30
C HIS A 79 23.25 9.39 -7.94
N ARG A 80 23.36 8.37 -7.10
CA ARG A 80 23.10 6.96 -7.43
C ARG A 80 21.90 6.51 -6.62
N VAL A 81 20.88 5.99 -7.28
CA VAL A 81 19.71 5.39 -6.64
C VAL A 81 19.69 3.90 -6.99
N ASN A 82 19.67 3.04 -5.98
CA ASN A 82 19.32 1.63 -6.14
C ASN A 82 17.83 1.49 -5.80
N LEU A 83 17.07 0.74 -6.61
CA LEU A 83 15.74 0.25 -6.28
C LEU A 83 15.82 -1.27 -6.30
N ASP A 84 15.61 -1.88 -5.15
CA ASP A 84 15.72 -3.32 -4.94
C ASP A 84 14.31 -3.87 -4.72
N PHE A 85 13.88 -4.73 -5.65
CA PHE A 85 12.54 -5.32 -5.69
C PHE A 85 12.59 -6.74 -5.14
N TYR A 86 12.08 -6.89 -3.93
CA TYR A 86 11.86 -8.17 -3.25
C TYR A 86 10.47 -8.69 -3.60
N LEU A 87 10.33 -10.01 -3.71
CA LEU A 87 9.04 -10.66 -3.96
C LEU A 87 8.98 -11.86 -3.05
N ASP A 88 8.27 -11.72 -1.94
CA ASP A 88 7.87 -12.87 -1.14
C ASP A 88 6.68 -13.54 -1.84
N ILE A 89 6.90 -14.76 -2.33
CA ILE A 89 5.84 -15.61 -2.85
C ILE A 89 5.51 -16.59 -1.72
N PRO A 90 4.40 -16.42 -0.98
CA PRO A 90 3.98 -17.43 -0.01
C PRO A 90 3.75 -18.74 -0.75
N ASP A 91 4.37 -19.81 -0.25
CA ASP A 91 4.34 -21.14 -0.87
C ASP A 91 2.92 -21.55 -1.24
N HIS A 92 2.68 -21.82 -2.52
CA HIS A 92 1.40 -22.38 -2.94
C HIS A 92 1.21 -23.73 -2.25
N PRO A 93 0.10 -23.96 -1.51
CA PRO A 93 -0.14 -25.22 -0.84
C PRO A 93 -0.25 -26.32 -1.89
N THR A 94 0.82 -27.09 -2.07
CA THR A 94 0.83 -28.17 -3.04
C THR A 94 -0.29 -29.15 -2.69
N PRO A 95 -1.04 -29.69 -3.66
CA PRO A 95 -2.06 -30.68 -3.38
C PRO A 95 -1.39 -31.99 -2.98
N HIS A 96 -1.00 -32.07 -1.71
CA HIS A 96 -0.33 -33.22 -1.13
C HIS A 96 -1.17 -34.47 -1.36
N LYS A 97 -0.63 -35.38 -2.18
CA LYS A 97 -1.09 -36.77 -2.18
C LYS A 97 -0.90 -37.29 -0.76
N ALA A 98 -1.94 -37.90 -0.20
CA ALA A 98 -1.90 -38.44 1.14
C ALA A 98 -0.87 -39.58 1.24
N GLU A 99 0.33 -39.26 1.72
CA GLU A 99 1.25 -40.22 2.32
C GLU A 99 1.27 -39.98 3.83
N GLU A 100 1.06 -41.07 4.58
CA GLU A 100 0.84 -41.02 6.02
C GLU A 100 2.16 -40.74 6.78
N ASN A 101 2.06 -39.98 7.87
CA ASN A 101 3.08 -39.83 8.93
C ASN A 101 4.26 -38.88 8.66
N HIS A 102 4.00 -37.64 8.26
CA HIS A 102 4.71 -36.49 8.85
C HIS A 102 3.69 -35.60 9.56
N ALA A 103 4.10 -35.02 10.69
CA ALA A 103 3.27 -34.04 11.37
C ALA A 103 3.14 -32.82 10.45
N VAL A 104 1.91 -32.38 10.20
CA VAL A 104 1.65 -31.06 9.61
C VAL A 104 2.33 -30.05 10.51
N GLN A 105 3.31 -29.31 9.98
CA GLN A 105 3.78 -28.11 10.64
C GLN A 105 2.57 -27.16 10.69
N THR A 106 2.09 -26.92 11.90
CA THR A 106 1.18 -25.80 12.16
C THR A 106 1.89 -24.51 11.73
N PRO A 107 1.16 -23.49 11.25
CA PRO A 107 1.70 -22.12 11.19
C PRO A 107 2.39 -21.80 12.52
N ASP A 108 3.57 -21.17 12.46
CA ASP A 108 4.33 -20.91 13.68
C ASP A 108 3.62 -19.82 14.48
N ASP A 109 3.07 -20.19 15.63
CA ASP A 109 2.30 -19.32 16.54
C ASP A 109 3.18 -18.19 17.14
N HIS A 110 4.46 -18.17 16.78
CA HIS A 110 5.50 -17.20 17.16
C HIS A 110 6.13 -16.45 15.96
N GLU A 111 5.60 -16.58 14.74
CA GLU A 111 6.10 -15.82 13.58
C GLU A 111 5.81 -14.32 13.78
N MET A 112 6.83 -13.47 13.64
CA MET A 112 6.66 -12.02 13.81
C MET A 112 6.37 -11.33 12.47
N HIS A 113 5.17 -10.79 12.32
CA HIS A 113 4.80 -9.96 11.17
C HIS A 113 4.97 -8.48 11.49
N TYR A 114 5.52 -7.72 10.54
CA TYR A 114 5.77 -6.29 10.64
C TYR A 114 5.20 -5.55 9.44
N ALA A 115 4.54 -4.43 9.69
CA ALA A 115 4.09 -3.50 8.65
C ALA A 115 4.39 -2.05 9.02
N HIS A 116 4.49 -1.20 8.00
CA HIS A 116 4.80 0.21 8.13
C HIS A 116 4.02 1.01 7.08
N CYS A 117 3.62 2.23 7.46
CA CYS A 117 2.85 3.12 6.61
C CYS A 117 3.42 4.54 6.81
N GLU A 118 4.13 5.06 5.80
CA GLU A 118 4.68 6.41 5.81
C GLU A 118 3.59 7.38 5.35
N MET A 119 3.09 8.18 6.29
CA MET A 119 1.96 9.08 6.10
C MET A 119 2.35 10.31 5.27
N GLU A 120 1.63 10.56 4.18
CA GLU A 120 1.77 11.78 3.40
C GLU A 120 0.50 12.65 3.44
N PRO A 121 0.62 13.99 3.42
CA PRO A 121 -0.52 14.88 3.32
C PRO A 121 -1.29 14.63 2.01
N ASN A 122 -2.62 14.65 2.06
CA ASN A 122 -3.43 14.43 0.87
C ASN A 122 -3.05 15.46 -0.24
N THR A 123 -2.57 14.97 -1.38
CA THR A 123 -2.11 15.82 -2.49
C THR A 123 -3.26 16.62 -3.13
N HIS A 124 -4.50 16.16 -2.94
CA HIS A 124 -5.74 16.81 -3.38
C HIS A 124 -6.46 17.57 -2.25
N LEU A 125 -5.80 17.79 -1.10
CA LEU A 125 -6.38 18.49 0.05
C LEU A 125 -6.90 19.89 -0.30
N VAL A 126 -8.08 20.24 0.22
CA VAL A 126 -8.65 21.57 0.02
C VAL A 126 -7.83 22.63 0.77
N SER A 127 -7.38 23.64 0.04
CA SER A 127 -6.27 24.52 0.47
C SER A 127 -6.49 25.34 1.74
N TYR A 128 -7.73 25.49 2.21
CA TYR A 128 -8.08 26.21 3.45
C TYR A 128 -7.94 25.35 4.72
N LEU A 129 -7.79 24.03 4.58
CA LEU A 129 -7.71 23.09 5.70
C LEU A 129 -6.35 23.17 6.41
N HIS A 130 -5.29 23.49 5.65
CA HIS A 130 -3.92 23.73 6.13
C HIS A 130 -3.24 22.58 6.91
N HIS A 131 -3.86 21.41 7.04
CA HIS A 131 -3.20 20.19 7.52
C HIS A 131 -2.01 19.84 6.62
N LYS A 132 -0.95 19.34 7.25
CA LYS A 132 0.27 18.80 6.62
C LYS A 132 0.71 17.55 7.39
N VAL A 133 -0.25 16.66 7.63
CA VAL A 133 -0.04 15.47 8.45
C VAL A 133 0.95 14.54 7.75
N HIS A 134 2.04 14.24 8.44
CA HIS A 134 3.11 13.36 7.99
C HIS A 134 3.81 12.69 9.16
N GLY A 135 4.53 11.60 8.89
CA GLY A 135 5.23 10.78 9.88
C GLY A 135 4.94 9.30 9.68
N SER A 136 5.28 8.47 10.65
CA SER A 136 5.23 7.03 10.51
C SER A 136 4.12 6.37 11.33
N ILE A 137 3.65 5.23 10.81
CA ILE A 137 2.85 4.26 11.55
C ILE A 137 3.59 2.92 11.45
N HIS A 138 3.74 2.24 12.59
CA HIS A 138 4.37 0.93 12.68
C HIS A 138 3.36 -0.06 13.25
N MET A 139 3.34 -1.28 12.72
CA MET A 139 2.44 -2.34 13.15
C MET A 139 3.21 -3.63 13.36
N VAL A 140 2.90 -4.33 14.45
CA VAL A 140 3.55 -5.58 14.86
C VAL A 140 2.48 -6.59 15.27
N GLN A 141 2.69 -7.85 14.88
CA GLN A 141 1.83 -8.98 15.23
C GLN A 141 2.69 -10.23 15.47
N GLU A 142 2.39 -11.00 16.52
CA GLU A 142 2.97 -12.33 16.78
C GLU A 142 1.94 -13.39 16.36
N GLY A 143 2.34 -14.30 15.45
CA GLY A 143 1.49 -15.33 14.88
C GLY A 143 0.18 -14.75 14.33
N HIS A 144 -0.93 -15.27 14.86
CA HIS A 144 -2.29 -14.77 14.54
C HIS A 144 -2.90 -13.92 15.67
N GLY A 145 -2.09 -13.43 16.62
CA GLY A 145 -2.52 -12.59 17.74
C GLY A 145 -2.93 -11.17 17.33
N ASP A 146 -3.13 -10.31 18.33
CA ASP A 146 -3.55 -8.91 18.12
C ASP A 146 -2.51 -8.13 17.30
N VAL A 147 -2.98 -7.23 16.43
CA VAL A 147 -2.12 -6.24 15.77
C VAL A 147 -1.95 -5.04 16.69
N HIS A 148 -0.73 -4.79 17.15
CA HIS A 148 -0.35 -3.56 17.85
C HIS A 148 0.09 -2.50 16.84
N MET A 149 -0.47 -1.30 16.93
CA MET A 149 -0.19 -0.18 16.02
C MET A 149 0.33 1.03 16.80
N GLU A 150 1.54 1.50 16.49
CA GLU A 150 2.10 2.75 16.99
C GLU A 150 1.98 3.83 15.91
N VAL A 151 1.36 4.96 16.25
CA VAL A 151 1.10 6.10 15.36
C VAL A 151 1.94 7.30 15.83
N MET A 152 2.85 7.80 14.99
CA MET A 152 3.74 8.93 15.26
C MET A 152 3.66 9.97 14.14
N LEU A 153 2.70 10.89 14.26
CA LEU A 153 2.36 11.85 13.21
C LEU A 153 2.46 13.29 13.70
N THR A 154 2.80 14.22 12.79
CA THR A 154 2.86 15.66 13.07
C THR A 154 2.27 16.48 11.93
N GLY A 155 1.83 17.71 12.22
CA GLY A 155 1.30 18.64 11.22
C GLY A 155 -0.23 18.65 11.10
N PHE A 156 -0.95 18.20 12.13
CA PHE A 156 -2.37 18.51 12.28
C PHE A 156 -2.57 20.01 12.49
N ASN A 157 -3.67 20.58 11.99
CA ASN A 157 -3.96 22.00 12.12
C ASN A 157 -4.78 22.28 13.38
N THR A 158 -4.16 22.93 14.37
CA THR A 158 -4.75 23.22 15.69
C THR A 158 -5.48 24.57 15.77
N SER A 159 -5.95 25.13 14.65
CA SER A 159 -6.72 26.38 14.63
C SER A 159 -8.08 26.25 15.34
N GLU A 160 -8.70 27.37 15.75
CA GLU A 160 -10.00 27.36 16.46
C GLU A 160 -11.10 26.60 15.69
N ASP A 161 -11.06 26.61 14.35
CA ASP A 161 -12.00 25.88 13.49
C ASP A 161 -11.90 24.35 13.64
N PHE A 162 -10.80 23.82 14.18
CA PHE A 162 -10.47 22.39 14.36
C PHE A 162 -10.12 22.03 15.82
N ALA A 163 -10.56 22.86 16.78
CA ALA A 163 -10.22 22.72 18.20
C ALA A 163 -10.83 21.49 18.92
N SER A 164 -11.47 20.56 18.21
CA SER A 164 -11.83 19.25 18.78
C SER A 164 -10.58 18.41 19.05
N HIS A 165 -9.52 18.55 18.24
CA HIS A 165 -8.35 17.68 18.24
C HIS A 165 -8.65 16.20 17.97
N HIS A 166 -9.86 15.84 17.51
CA HIS A 166 -10.25 14.48 17.19
C HIS A 166 -10.12 14.24 15.68
N HIS A 167 -9.40 13.18 15.31
CA HIS A 167 -9.17 12.79 13.93
C HIS A 167 -9.50 11.30 13.75
N GLY A 168 -10.54 11.00 12.99
CA GLY A 168 -10.91 9.64 12.63
C GLY A 168 -9.81 8.95 11.83
N LEU A 169 -9.51 7.71 12.18
CA LEU A 169 -8.55 6.84 11.50
C LEU A 169 -9.32 5.72 10.80
N HIS A 170 -9.25 5.69 9.48
CA HIS A 170 -9.89 4.67 8.66
C HIS A 170 -8.86 3.80 7.94
N MET A 171 -9.21 2.52 7.75
CA MET A 171 -8.56 1.61 6.82
C MET A 171 -9.46 1.40 5.61
N HIS A 172 -8.93 1.61 4.41
CA HIS A 172 -9.64 1.55 3.14
C HIS A 172 -9.16 0.37 2.27
N GLU A 173 -10.00 -0.07 1.34
CA GLU A 173 -9.78 -1.33 0.61
C GLU A 173 -8.55 -1.33 -0.32
N TYR A 174 -8.20 -0.19 -0.95
CA TYR A 174 -7.09 -0.08 -1.90
C TYR A 174 -5.93 0.78 -1.39
N GLY A 175 -4.70 0.33 -1.64
CA GLY A 175 -3.50 1.15 -1.64
C GLY A 175 -3.31 1.94 -2.94
N ASP A 176 -4.36 2.59 -3.45
CA ASP A 176 -4.28 3.46 -4.64
C ASP A 176 -4.29 4.93 -4.22
N LEU A 177 -3.15 5.60 -4.40
CA LEU A 177 -2.97 7.03 -4.11
C LEU A 177 -2.90 7.91 -5.38
N SER A 178 -3.33 7.38 -6.53
CA SER A 178 -3.26 8.08 -7.82
C SER A 178 -4.10 9.35 -7.91
N GLU A 179 -5.17 9.46 -7.10
CA GLU A 179 -5.95 10.69 -6.90
C GLU A 179 -5.79 11.24 -5.47
N GLY A 180 -4.59 11.16 -4.91
CA GLY A 180 -4.33 11.46 -3.50
C GLY A 180 -5.06 10.45 -2.62
N CYS A 181 -5.72 10.89 -1.56
CA CYS A 181 -6.54 9.97 -0.76
C CYS A 181 -7.88 9.60 -1.43
N GLY A 182 -8.28 10.28 -2.52
CA GLY A 182 -9.59 10.07 -3.16
C GLY A 182 -9.76 8.72 -3.88
N SER A 183 -8.67 8.03 -4.20
CA SER A 183 -8.65 6.75 -4.95
C SER A 183 -8.60 5.49 -4.07
N VAL A 184 -8.57 5.63 -2.74
CA VAL A 184 -8.42 4.51 -1.78
C VAL A 184 -9.60 3.52 -1.73
N GLY A 185 -10.73 3.86 -2.33
CA GLY A 185 -11.94 3.02 -2.34
C GLY A 185 -12.80 3.13 -1.08
N GLU A 186 -13.70 2.16 -0.90
CA GLU A 186 -14.57 2.09 0.29
C GLU A 186 -13.76 1.72 1.55
N LEU A 187 -14.42 1.78 2.72
CA LEU A 187 -13.86 1.25 3.96
C LEU A 187 -13.53 -0.25 3.82
N TYR A 188 -12.54 -0.72 4.57
CA TYR A 188 -12.29 -2.15 4.71
C TYR A 188 -13.56 -2.87 5.22
N HIS A 189 -13.94 -3.94 4.51
CA HIS A 189 -15.23 -4.61 4.66
C HIS A 189 -15.19 -5.85 5.56
N ASN A 190 -16.39 -6.23 6.01
CA ASN A 190 -16.66 -7.34 6.94
C ASN A 190 -16.36 -8.75 6.42
N GLU A 191 -16.03 -8.94 5.13
CA GLU A 191 -15.64 -10.26 4.61
C GLU A 191 -14.40 -10.83 5.35
N HIS A 192 -13.53 -9.95 5.84
CA HIS A 192 -12.34 -10.28 6.62
C HIS A 192 -12.53 -10.18 8.14
N ALA A 193 -13.64 -9.59 8.60
CA ALA A 193 -13.94 -9.30 10.00
C ALA A 193 -15.45 -9.40 10.27
N PRO A 194 -16.03 -10.62 10.19
CA PRO A 194 -17.48 -10.81 10.05
C PRO A 194 -18.29 -10.42 11.30
N ASP A 195 -17.68 -10.42 12.47
CA ASP A 195 -18.29 -10.01 13.75
C ASP A 195 -18.20 -8.50 14.01
N HIS A 196 -17.54 -7.74 13.12
CA HIS A 196 -17.37 -6.28 13.23
C HIS A 196 -18.23 -5.55 12.19
N ALA A 197 -18.99 -4.54 12.65
CA ALA A 197 -19.94 -3.81 11.81
C ALA A 197 -19.24 -2.89 10.80
N ASN A 198 -18.21 -2.15 11.25
CA ASN A 198 -17.41 -1.21 10.46
C ASN A 198 -15.92 -1.53 10.68
N PRO A 199 -15.36 -2.64 10.17
CA PRO A 199 -14.01 -3.06 10.55
C PRO A 199 -12.88 -2.17 9.98
N GLY A 200 -13.19 -1.35 8.98
CA GLY A 200 -12.32 -0.28 8.48
C GLY A 200 -12.42 1.04 9.27
N ASP A 201 -13.33 1.18 10.22
CA ASP A 201 -13.36 2.31 11.16
C ASP A 201 -12.54 1.91 12.40
N LEU A 202 -11.40 2.58 12.60
CA LEU A 202 -10.47 2.29 13.70
C LEU A 202 -10.65 3.27 14.87
N GLY A 203 -11.69 4.12 14.85
CA GLY A 203 -11.96 5.16 15.84
C GLY A 203 -11.14 6.44 15.66
N ASP A 204 -10.99 7.22 16.74
CA ASP A 204 -10.25 8.49 16.71
C ASP A 204 -8.83 8.35 17.29
N VAL A 205 -7.89 9.11 16.72
CA VAL A 205 -6.72 9.60 17.46
C VAL A 205 -6.96 11.04 17.94
N VAL A 206 -6.14 11.49 18.88
CA VAL A 206 -6.17 12.86 19.39
C VAL A 206 -4.80 13.51 19.26
N ASP A 207 -4.72 14.70 18.65
CA ASP A 207 -3.48 15.47 18.56
C ASP A 207 -3.27 16.42 19.76
N ASP A 208 -2.02 16.82 19.99
CA ASP A 208 -1.67 17.80 21.02
C ASP A 208 -1.84 19.25 20.54
N MET A 209 -1.67 20.23 21.44
CA MET A 209 -1.75 21.66 21.10
C MET A 209 -0.69 22.14 20.08
N ASN A 210 0.22 21.28 19.64
CA ASN A 210 1.23 21.56 18.62
C ASN A 210 0.97 20.80 17.30
N GLY A 211 -0.13 20.03 17.21
CA GLY A 211 -0.48 19.25 16.03
C GLY A 211 0.27 17.93 15.91
N ASN A 212 0.65 17.30 17.03
CA ASN A 212 1.33 16.00 17.06
C ASN A 212 0.43 14.90 17.65
N VAL A 213 0.48 13.71 17.05
CA VAL A 213 -0.11 12.47 17.58
C VAL A 213 1.01 11.51 17.93
N ASN A 214 0.97 10.99 19.17
CA ASN A 214 1.69 9.78 19.57
C ASN A 214 0.65 8.86 20.25
N ALA A 215 0.26 7.79 19.57
CA ALA A 215 -0.80 6.90 20.02
C ALA A 215 -0.40 5.43 19.85
N ASN A 216 -0.92 4.57 20.73
CA ASN A 216 -0.77 3.12 20.66
C ASN A 216 -2.17 2.51 20.63
N LEU A 217 -2.48 1.77 19.57
CA LEU A 217 -3.76 1.13 19.29
C LEU A 217 -3.56 -0.39 19.22
N THR A 218 -4.62 -1.18 19.39
CA THR A 218 -4.55 -2.65 19.34
C THR A 218 -5.86 -3.21 18.82
N PHE A 219 -5.76 -4.17 17.91
CA PHE A 219 -6.87 -4.67 17.10
C PHE A 219 -6.82 -6.22 17.01
N ASP A 220 -7.93 -6.90 17.31
CA ASP A 220 -8.02 -8.37 17.28
C ASP A 220 -8.78 -8.92 16.05
N TRP A 221 -9.23 -8.04 15.15
CA TRP A 221 -10.14 -8.38 14.03
C TRP A 221 -9.55 -8.28 12.62
N PHE A 222 -8.24 -8.00 12.48
CA PHE A 222 -7.53 -8.06 11.21
C PHE A 222 -6.09 -8.56 11.42
N GLN A 223 -5.40 -8.87 10.31
CA GLN A 223 -4.14 -9.62 10.32
C GLN A 223 -3.16 -9.03 9.29
N ILE A 224 -1.85 -9.07 9.58
CA ILE A 224 -0.80 -8.58 8.68
C ILE A 224 -0.42 -9.64 7.64
N GLY A 225 -0.06 -10.84 8.09
CA GLY A 225 0.59 -11.86 7.26
C GLY A 225 -0.32 -12.70 6.36
N LEU A 226 -1.64 -12.61 6.51
CA LEU A 226 -2.59 -13.42 5.72
C LEU A 226 -2.74 -12.93 4.27
N ALA A 227 -3.07 -13.86 3.37
CA ALA A 227 -3.29 -13.58 1.95
C ALA A 227 -4.40 -12.56 1.65
N ASP A 228 -5.31 -12.34 2.61
CA ASP A 228 -6.40 -11.35 2.57
C ASP A 228 -6.25 -10.25 3.64
N GLY A 229 -5.09 -10.18 4.29
CA GLY A 229 -4.74 -9.25 5.36
C GLY A 229 -4.65 -7.78 4.94
N ILE A 230 -3.97 -6.97 5.75
CA ILE A 230 -3.96 -5.50 5.58
C ILE A 230 -2.84 -4.97 4.67
N LEU A 231 -1.88 -5.80 4.26
CA LEU A 231 -0.80 -5.38 3.38
C LEU A 231 -1.33 -4.92 2.00
N GLY A 232 -0.80 -3.80 1.50
CA GLY A 232 -1.23 -3.18 0.24
C GLY A 232 -2.57 -2.43 0.30
N ARG A 233 -3.21 -2.37 1.47
CA ARG A 233 -4.35 -1.47 1.76
C ARG A 233 -3.85 -0.10 2.17
N SER A 234 -4.77 0.83 2.46
CA SER A 234 -4.40 2.18 2.90
C SER A 234 -4.98 2.54 4.27
N LEU A 235 -4.24 3.39 4.99
CA LEU A 235 -4.74 4.14 6.13
C LEU A 235 -5.03 5.57 5.71
N VAL A 236 -6.09 6.16 6.27
CA VAL A 236 -6.56 7.52 5.99
C VAL A 236 -6.88 8.22 7.30
N PHE A 237 -6.36 9.43 7.49
CA PHE A 237 -6.80 10.33 8.56
C PHE A 237 -7.86 11.30 8.06
N LEU A 238 -8.89 11.49 8.88
CA LEU A 238 -9.95 12.45 8.69
C LEU A 238 -9.68 13.78 9.42
N GLN A 239 -10.22 14.85 8.87
CA GLN A 239 -10.21 16.18 9.47
C GLN A 239 -10.95 16.23 10.81
N GLY A 240 -12.15 15.64 10.89
CA GLY A 240 -12.94 15.50 12.12
C GLY A 240 -12.92 14.07 12.67
N ASP A 241 -13.78 13.80 13.64
CA ASP A 241 -13.94 12.46 14.23
C ASP A 241 -14.57 11.44 13.26
N HIS A 242 -14.39 10.15 13.56
CA HIS A 242 -14.92 9.01 12.78
C HIS A 242 -16.45 9.01 12.58
N ASN A 243 -17.23 9.70 13.43
CA ASN A 243 -18.69 9.81 13.27
C ASN A 243 -19.11 10.99 12.39
N GLN A 244 -18.18 11.86 11.99
CA GLN A 244 -18.50 13.04 11.19
C GLN A 244 -18.69 12.68 9.71
N GLU A 245 -19.96 12.53 9.30
CA GLU A 245 -20.33 12.42 7.88
C GLU A 245 -19.66 13.52 7.04
N GLN A 246 -19.10 13.15 5.89
CA GLN A 246 -18.46 14.06 4.93
C GLN A 246 -17.23 14.81 5.47
N SER A 247 -16.55 14.26 6.49
CA SER A 247 -15.22 14.75 6.87
C SER A 247 -14.22 14.60 5.71
N GLU A 248 -13.40 15.64 5.51
CA GLU A 248 -12.33 15.65 4.52
C GLU A 248 -11.20 14.68 4.91
N GLN A 249 -10.59 14.03 3.91
CA GLN A 249 -9.43 13.17 4.09
C GLN A 249 -8.15 14.02 4.06
N ILE A 250 -7.42 14.08 5.17
CA ILE A 250 -6.31 15.03 5.35
C ILE A 250 -4.93 14.44 5.06
N ALA A 251 -4.75 13.13 5.22
CA ALA A 251 -3.54 12.39 4.89
C ALA A 251 -3.84 10.91 4.71
N CYS A 252 -2.97 10.21 3.99
CA CYS A 252 -3.08 8.77 3.75
C CYS A 252 -1.73 8.12 3.42
N CYS A 253 -1.66 6.81 3.54
CA CYS A 253 -0.49 6.00 3.17
C CYS A 253 -0.90 4.58 2.78
N ILE A 254 0.02 3.84 2.15
CA ILE A 254 -0.13 2.42 1.84
C ILE A 254 0.58 1.60 2.93
N ILE A 255 -0.09 0.56 3.43
CA ILE A 255 0.45 -0.36 4.43
C ILE A 255 1.43 -1.32 3.74
N GLY A 256 2.72 -1.01 3.83
CA GLY A 256 3.80 -1.86 3.33
C GLY A 256 4.25 -2.89 4.36
N ARG A 257 4.84 -3.99 3.89
CA ARG A 257 5.56 -4.92 4.77
C ARG A 257 6.86 -4.23 5.25
N ALA A 258 7.20 -4.44 6.52
CA ALA A 258 8.39 -3.87 7.15
C ALA A 258 9.31 -4.96 7.71
N SER A 259 10.44 -4.53 8.27
CA SER A 259 11.40 -5.38 8.98
C SER A 259 11.71 -4.83 10.38
N VAL A 260 12.34 -5.64 11.23
CA VAL A 260 12.73 -5.25 12.60
C VAL A 260 13.67 -4.02 12.62
N SER A 261 14.43 -3.78 11.54
CA SER A 261 15.36 -2.62 11.49
C SER A 261 14.69 -1.27 11.32
N ASP A 262 13.41 -1.23 10.93
CA ASP A 262 12.68 0.01 10.63
C ASP A 262 12.04 0.62 11.90
N HIS A 263 12.61 0.36 13.08
CA HIS A 263 12.09 0.74 14.41
C HIS A 263 13.12 1.48 15.28
N HIS A 264 14.13 2.15 14.68
CA HIS A 264 15.27 2.79 15.37
C HIS A 264 15.60 4.20 14.87
#